data_AF-A0A2G2XTW2-F1
#
_entry.id   AF-A0A2G2XTW2-F1
#
_cell.length_a   1.000
_cell.length_b   1.000
_cell.length_c   1.000
_cell.angle_alpha   90.00
_cell.angle_beta   90.00
_cell.angle_gamma   90.00
#
_symmetry.space_group_name_H-M   'P 1'
#
loop_
_entity.id
_entity.type
_entity.pdbx_description
1 polymer ?
#
loop_
_entity_poly.entity_id
_entity_poly.type
_entity_poly.pdbx_seq_one_letter_code
_entity_poly.pdbx_strand_id
1 'polypeptide(L)'
;MTNTLRWQNLKVLLASTKREFENLQSQLQSDLKQLGDQVLGMSNAALGYHKVMKENRALHNMVQDLKGNIRVYCRIRPAFDAEAKTIVDFIGEDGSLVVIDPLKPWKDGRKIFEFNRVFGSSATQEDVFRDTKPLVRSVMDGYNVCIFAYGQTGSGKTYTMSGPGGDSTKEFGINQLALNDLFLLSDERKDIMSYKIHVQMVEIYNEQIRDLLADDPLLTKYPFIVIFP
;
A
#
# COMPACT_ATOMS: atom_id res chain seq x y z
N MET A 1 -37.88 26.00 70.80
CA MET A 1 -36.50 25.49 70.52
C MET A 1 -36.33 24.98 69.09
N THR A 2 -37.36 24.47 68.43
CA THR A 2 -37.28 23.86 67.09
C THR A 2 -36.96 24.83 65.93
N ASN A 3 -37.46 26.08 65.96
CA ASN A 3 -37.22 27.06 64.90
C ASN A 3 -35.80 27.66 64.89
N THR A 4 -35.15 27.77 66.06
CA THR A 4 -33.79 28.30 66.17
C THR A 4 -32.74 27.31 65.63
N LEU A 5 -32.91 26.02 65.98
CA LEU A 5 -32.12 24.90 65.44
C LEU A 5 -32.24 24.79 63.91
N ARG A 6 -33.43 24.99 63.35
CA ARG A 6 -33.67 24.98 61.91
C ARG A 6 -32.93 26.12 61.18
N TRP A 7 -32.91 27.31 61.77
CA TRP A 7 -32.18 28.46 61.24
C TRP A 7 -30.66 28.28 61.27
N GLN A 8 -30.13 27.68 62.33
CA GLN A 8 -28.70 27.35 62.42
C GLN A 8 -28.29 26.32 61.36
N ASN A 9 -29.09 25.27 61.15
CA ASN A 9 -28.85 24.28 60.11
C ASN A 9 -28.86 24.88 58.70
N LEU A 10 -29.78 25.80 58.41
CA LEU A 10 -29.82 26.54 57.13
C LEU A 10 -28.56 27.37 56.88
N LYS A 11 -28.02 28.04 57.92
CA LYS A 11 -26.76 28.80 57.80
C LYS A 11 -25.55 27.91 57.53
N VAL A 12 -25.48 26.76 58.20
CA VAL A 12 -24.41 25.78 57.98
C VAL A 12 -24.49 25.22 56.57
N LEU A 13 -25.69 24.86 56.10
CA LEU A 13 -25.91 24.36 54.74
C LEU A 13 -25.53 25.40 53.68
N LEU A 14 -25.93 26.66 53.86
CA LEU A 14 -25.55 27.75 52.94
C LEU A 14 -24.01 27.92 52.88
N ALA A 15 -23.35 27.87 54.04
CA ALA A 15 -21.90 27.99 54.12
C ALA A 15 -21.18 26.80 53.47
N SER A 16 -21.69 25.58 53.64
CA SER A 16 -21.13 24.39 53.00
C SER A 16 -21.32 24.43 51.49
N THR A 17 -22.53 24.74 51.00
CA THR A 17 -22.82 24.85 49.56
C THR A 17 -21.99 25.96 48.90
N LYS A 18 -21.79 27.10 49.59
CA LYS A 18 -20.91 28.16 49.08
C LYS A 18 -19.46 27.67 48.92
N ARG A 19 -18.95 26.93 49.90
CA ARG A 19 -17.60 26.37 49.87
C ARG A 19 -17.45 25.32 48.77
N GLU A 20 -18.46 24.47 48.58
CA GLU A 20 -18.51 23.52 47.47
C GLU A 20 -18.51 24.23 46.11
N PHE A 21 -19.24 25.33 45.97
CA PHE A 21 -19.25 26.14 44.74
C PHE A 21 -17.87 26.75 44.45
N GLU A 22 -17.20 27.33 45.45
CA GLU A 22 -15.85 27.89 45.30
C GLU A 22 -14.82 26.80 44.94
N ASN A 23 -14.93 25.62 45.55
CA ASN A 23 -14.11 24.46 45.20
C ASN A 23 -14.36 23.99 43.76
N LEU A 24 -15.63 23.90 43.35
CA LEU A 24 -16.00 23.50 42.00
C LEU A 24 -15.51 24.52 40.95
N GLN A 25 -15.60 25.82 41.27
CA GLN A 25 -15.09 26.89 40.42
C GLN A 25 -13.57 26.79 40.23
N SER A 26 -12.82 26.56 41.31
CA SER A 26 -11.37 26.41 41.22
C SER A 26 -10.96 25.13 40.48
N GLN A 27 -11.68 24.03 40.68
CA GLN A 27 -11.48 22.79 39.92
C GLN A 27 -11.72 23.00 38.42
N LEU A 28 -12.84 23.63 38.04
CA LEU A 28 -13.16 23.90 36.64
C LEU A 28 -12.10 24.78 35.97
N GLN A 29 -11.58 25.79 36.67
CA GLN A 29 -10.49 26.63 36.16
C GLN A 29 -9.20 25.84 35.93
N SER A 30 -8.86 24.93 36.85
CA SER A 30 -7.70 24.04 36.71
C SER A 30 -7.87 23.11 35.51
N ASP A 31 -9.04 22.47 35.39
CA ASP A 31 -9.35 21.53 34.31
C ASP A 31 -9.31 22.22 32.94
N LEU A 32 -9.86 23.43 32.82
CA LEU A 32 -9.81 24.22 31.59
C LEU A 32 -8.37 24.60 31.20
N LYS A 33 -7.53 24.94 32.18
CA LYS A 33 -6.11 25.25 31.93
C LYS A 33 -5.37 24.02 31.44
N GLN A 34 -5.54 22.89 32.13
CA GLN A 34 -4.92 21.62 31.75
C GLN A 34 -5.37 21.17 30.35
N LEU A 35 -6.66 21.33 30.02
CA LEU A 35 -7.17 21.04 28.68
C LEU A 35 -6.53 21.95 27.63
N GLY A 36 -6.38 23.24 27.91
CA GLY A 36 -5.69 24.19 27.02
C GLY A 36 -4.24 23.79 26.73
N ASP A 37 -3.50 23.41 27.78
CA ASP A 37 -2.11 22.95 27.65
C ASP A 37 -2.03 21.64 26.83
N GLN A 38 -2.96 20.71 27.04
CA GLN A 38 -3.06 19.48 26.25
C GLN A 38 -3.36 19.75 24.78
N VAL A 39 -4.32 20.64 24.48
CA VAL A 39 -4.69 21.01 23.11
C VAL A 39 -3.50 21.66 22.39
N LEU A 40 -2.77 22.55 23.06
CA LEU A 40 -1.59 23.18 22.50
C LEU A 40 -0.48 22.16 22.22
N GLY A 41 -0.24 21.24 23.16
CA GLY A 41 0.71 20.14 22.99
C GLY A 41 0.37 19.24 21.80
N MET A 42 -0.91 18.85 21.68
CA MET A 42 -1.41 18.06 20.55
C MET A 42 -1.28 18.80 19.22
N SER A 43 -1.60 20.10 19.18
CA SER A 43 -1.49 20.91 17.97
C SER A 43 -0.04 20.98 17.47
N ASN A 44 0.93 21.21 18.37
CA ASN A 44 2.35 21.23 18.02
C ASN A 44 2.84 19.87 17.52
N ALA A 45 2.43 18.78 18.17
CA ALA A 45 2.77 17.43 17.73
C ALA A 45 2.19 17.11 16.34
N ALA A 46 0.94 17.49 16.08
CA ALA A 46 0.29 17.31 14.79
C ALA A 46 0.99 18.08 13.66
N LEU A 47 1.40 19.33 13.91
CA LEU A 47 2.17 20.13 12.95
C LEU A 47 3.54 19.51 12.65
N GLY A 48 4.25 19.07 13.69
CA GLY A 48 5.53 18.38 13.54
C GLY A 48 5.39 17.10 12.70
N TYR A 49 4.36 16.32 12.97
CA TYR A 49 4.06 15.10 12.22
C TYR A 49 3.75 15.37 10.74
N HIS A 50 2.97 16.41 10.42
CA HIS A 50 2.68 16.79 9.04
C HIS A 50 3.96 17.19 8.27
N LYS A 51 4.88 17.90 8.93
CA LYS A 51 6.19 18.25 8.35
C LYS A 51 7.01 17.00 8.02
N VAL A 52 7.14 16.08 8.97
CA VAL A 52 7.87 14.82 8.78
C VAL A 52 7.27 13.99 7.63
N MET A 53 5.94 13.94 7.54
CA MET A 53 5.28 13.22 6.43
C MET A 53 5.57 13.84 5.06
N LYS A 54 5.59 15.17 4.96
CA LYS A 54 5.96 15.87 3.72
C LYS A 54 7.41 15.60 3.32
N GLU A 55 8.33 15.60 4.28
CA GLU A 55 9.74 15.29 4.04
C GLU A 55 9.93 13.82 3.62
N ASN A 56 9.28 12.88 4.30
CA ASN A 56 9.30 11.46 3.94
C ASN A 56 8.78 11.21 2.53
N ARG A 57 7.70 11.89 2.12
CA ARG A 57 7.19 11.83 0.74
C ARG A 57 8.25 12.31 -0.25
N ALA A 58 8.87 13.46 0.00
CA ALA A 58 9.88 14.02 -0.89
C ALA A 58 11.11 13.11 -1.03
N LEU A 59 11.59 12.55 0.09
CA LEU A 59 12.71 11.60 0.10
C LEU A 59 12.35 10.30 -0.63
N HIS A 60 11.15 9.76 -0.41
CA HIS A 60 10.67 8.57 -1.11
C HIS A 60 10.67 8.76 -2.62
N ASN A 61 10.14 9.90 -3.10
CA ASN A 61 10.10 10.22 -4.52
C ASN A 61 11.51 10.35 -5.11
N MET A 62 12.42 11.04 -4.43
CA MET A 62 13.81 11.16 -4.85
C MET A 62 14.48 9.78 -4.98
N VAL A 63 14.24 8.88 -4.02
CA VAL A 63 14.73 7.50 -4.09
C VAL A 63 14.14 6.75 -5.28
N GLN A 64 12.85 6.95 -5.60
CA GLN A 64 12.26 6.31 -6.78
C GLN A 64 12.86 6.83 -8.09
N ASP A 65 13.05 8.14 -8.21
CA ASP A 65 13.63 8.79 -9.39
C ASP A 65 15.09 8.32 -9.61
N LEU A 66 15.89 8.24 -8.54
CA LEU A 66 17.28 7.75 -8.59
C LEU A 66 17.38 6.28 -8.99
N LYS A 67 16.40 5.45 -8.59
CA LYS A 67 16.31 4.06 -9.04
C LYS A 67 15.84 3.91 -10.50
N GLY A 68 15.45 5.01 -11.14
CA GLY A 68 14.92 5.04 -12.50
C GLY A 68 13.41 4.85 -12.55
N ASN A 69 12.79 5.61 -13.48
CA ASN A 69 11.34 5.61 -13.74
C ASN A 69 10.87 4.35 -14.47
N ILE A 70 11.77 3.70 -15.22
CA ILE A 70 11.51 2.43 -15.89
C ILE A 70 12.43 1.40 -15.26
N ARG A 71 11.83 0.31 -14.78
CA ARG A 71 12.55 -0.80 -14.16
C ARG A 71 12.15 -2.11 -14.81
N VAL A 72 13.14 -2.90 -15.20
CA VAL A 72 12.96 -4.21 -15.81
C VAL A 72 13.45 -5.25 -14.82
N TYR A 73 12.55 -6.13 -14.42
CA TYR A 73 12.87 -7.27 -13.57
C TYR A 73 12.77 -8.57 -14.37
N CYS A 74 13.73 -9.47 -14.19
CA CYS A 74 13.65 -10.83 -14.71
C CYS A 74 13.18 -11.76 -13.59
N ARG A 75 12.18 -12.61 -13.85
CA ARG A 75 11.74 -13.64 -12.90
C ARG A 75 11.80 -15.01 -13.54
N ILE A 76 12.65 -15.85 -12.99
CA ILE A 76 12.83 -17.24 -13.42
C ILE A 76 11.84 -18.09 -12.64
N ARG A 77 10.94 -18.79 -13.34
CA ARG A 77 10.00 -19.72 -12.69
C ARG A 77 10.72 -21.01 -12.26
N PRO A 78 10.24 -21.72 -11.23
CA PRO A 78 10.65 -23.09 -10.97
C PRO A 78 10.47 -23.99 -12.19
N ALA A 79 11.37 -24.97 -12.36
CA ALA A 79 11.20 -26.02 -13.35
C ALA A 79 10.00 -26.90 -12.96
N PHE A 80 9.23 -27.37 -13.96
CA PHE A 80 8.12 -28.31 -13.70
C PHE A 80 8.63 -29.73 -13.49
N ASP A 81 9.75 -30.06 -14.13
CA ASP A 81 10.41 -31.35 -14.06
C ASP A 81 11.76 -31.16 -13.38
N ALA A 82 12.03 -31.96 -12.35
CA ALA A 82 13.29 -31.94 -11.62
C ALA A 82 14.47 -32.34 -12.51
N GLU A 83 14.22 -33.05 -13.61
CA GLU A 83 15.24 -33.48 -14.58
C GLU A 83 15.51 -32.43 -15.68
N ALA A 84 14.74 -31.34 -15.74
CA ALA A 84 14.93 -30.32 -16.74
C ALA A 84 16.27 -29.58 -16.55
N LYS A 85 17.16 -29.70 -17.53
CA LYS A 85 18.41 -28.93 -17.56
C LYS A 85 18.10 -27.43 -17.60
N THR A 86 18.49 -26.73 -16.54
CA THR A 86 18.40 -25.27 -16.48
C THR A 86 19.48 -24.66 -17.36
N ILE A 87 19.09 -23.71 -18.21
CA ILE A 87 20.01 -22.96 -19.09
C ILE A 87 20.65 -21.75 -18.37
N VAL A 88 20.21 -21.45 -17.16
CA VAL A 88 20.74 -20.35 -16.32
C VAL A 88 22.03 -20.82 -15.65
N ASP A 89 23.10 -20.08 -15.89
CA ASP A 89 24.45 -20.36 -15.37
C ASP A 89 24.74 -19.55 -14.10
N PHE A 90 24.42 -18.26 -14.12
CA PHE A 90 24.70 -17.35 -13.01
C PHE A 90 23.64 -16.26 -12.90
N ILE A 91 23.29 -15.93 -11.64
CA ILE A 91 22.44 -14.81 -11.26
C ILE A 91 23.25 -13.91 -10.33
N GLY A 92 23.57 -12.71 -10.79
CA GLY A 92 24.28 -11.69 -10.02
C GLY A 92 23.35 -10.88 -9.13
N GLU A 93 23.87 -10.41 -8.00
CA GLU A 93 23.16 -9.50 -7.09
C GLU A 93 22.94 -8.11 -7.70
N ASP A 94 23.76 -7.75 -8.70
CA ASP A 94 23.68 -6.53 -9.51
C ASP A 94 22.59 -6.59 -10.59
N GLY A 95 21.88 -7.73 -10.72
CA GLY A 95 20.89 -7.95 -11.77
C GLY A 95 21.48 -8.51 -13.08
N SER A 96 22.75 -8.92 -13.07
CA SER A 96 23.35 -9.68 -14.16
C SER A 96 22.75 -11.10 -14.26
N LEU A 97 22.38 -11.53 -15.47
CA LEU A 97 21.91 -12.89 -15.76
C LEU A 97 22.77 -13.51 -16.86
N VAL A 98 23.35 -14.67 -16.58
CA VAL A 98 24.11 -15.45 -17.56
C VAL A 98 23.32 -16.69 -17.96
N VAL A 99 23.12 -16.86 -19.26
CA VAL A 99 22.44 -18.01 -19.86
C VAL A 99 23.40 -18.72 -20.82
N ILE A 100 23.44 -20.05 -20.74
CA ILE A 100 24.23 -20.91 -21.63
C ILE A 100 23.27 -21.67 -22.55
N ASP A 101 23.46 -21.51 -23.85
CA ASP A 101 22.81 -22.32 -24.88
C ASP A 101 23.53 -23.68 -24.97
N PRO A 102 22.89 -24.79 -24.58
CA PRO A 102 23.51 -26.11 -24.59
C PRO A 102 23.79 -26.62 -26.01
N LEU A 103 23.24 -25.98 -27.05
CA LEU A 103 23.40 -26.39 -28.45
C LEU A 103 24.57 -25.67 -29.15
N LYS A 104 25.24 -24.71 -28.49
CA LYS A 104 26.32 -23.92 -29.09
C LYS A 104 27.65 -24.08 -28.35
N PRO A 105 28.79 -24.07 -29.06
CA PRO A 105 30.10 -24.11 -28.43
C PRO A 105 30.33 -22.88 -27.53
N TRP A 106 31.06 -23.10 -26.43
CA TRP A 106 31.17 -22.26 -25.22
C TRP A 106 31.24 -20.74 -25.43
N LYS A 107 31.95 -20.25 -26.45
CA LYS A 107 32.12 -18.80 -26.69
C LYS A 107 30.90 -18.12 -27.31
N ASP A 108 30.13 -18.82 -28.14
CA ASP A 108 28.93 -18.27 -28.81
C ASP A 108 27.61 -18.68 -28.11
N GLY A 109 27.69 -19.64 -27.17
CA GLY A 109 26.56 -20.12 -26.39
C GLY A 109 26.25 -19.29 -25.14
N ARG A 110 27.20 -18.48 -24.67
CA ARG A 110 27.03 -17.68 -23.44
C ARG A 110 26.42 -16.32 -23.76
N LYS A 111 25.25 -16.02 -23.18
CA LYS A 111 24.58 -14.73 -23.28
C LYS A 111 24.48 -14.08 -21.91
N ILE A 112 24.76 -12.79 -21.86
CA ILE A 112 24.69 -11.97 -20.65
C ILE A 112 23.58 -10.96 -20.85
N PHE A 113 22.71 -10.83 -19.86
CA PHE A 113 21.62 -9.85 -19.81
C PHE A 113 21.74 -9.06 -18.51
N GLU A 114 21.37 -7.79 -18.55
CA GLU A 114 21.39 -6.90 -17.39
C GLU A 114 19.97 -6.40 -17.12
N PHE A 115 19.55 -6.51 -15.87
CA PHE A 115 18.23 -6.11 -15.38
C PHE A 115 18.40 -5.28 -14.11
N ASN A 116 17.36 -4.57 -13.69
CA ASN A 116 17.39 -3.92 -12.38
C ASN A 116 17.42 -4.94 -11.24
N ARG A 117 16.86 -6.14 -11.47
CA ARG A 117 16.94 -7.29 -10.58
C ARG A 117 16.57 -8.58 -11.31
N VAL A 118 17.20 -9.67 -10.90
CA VAL A 118 16.87 -11.03 -11.34
C VAL A 118 16.38 -11.85 -10.14
N PHE A 119 15.15 -12.36 -10.23
CA PHE A 119 14.55 -13.26 -9.26
C PHE A 119 14.76 -14.70 -9.71
N GLY A 120 15.53 -15.47 -8.94
CA GLY A 120 15.74 -16.90 -9.18
C GLY A 120 14.47 -17.73 -8.96
N SER A 121 14.56 -19.02 -9.29
CA SER A 121 13.44 -19.97 -9.17
C SER A 121 12.90 -20.14 -7.74
N SER A 122 13.71 -19.84 -6.72
CA SER A 122 13.30 -19.88 -5.31
C SER A 122 12.60 -18.60 -4.83
N ALA A 123 12.53 -17.55 -5.66
CA ALA A 123 11.96 -16.27 -5.25
C ALA A 123 10.43 -16.33 -5.08
N THR A 124 9.96 -15.90 -3.92
CA THR A 124 8.54 -15.91 -3.57
C THR A 124 7.79 -14.72 -4.16
N GLN A 125 6.46 -14.75 -4.09
CA GLN A 125 5.60 -13.61 -4.45
C GLN A 125 5.94 -12.37 -3.59
N GLU A 126 6.21 -12.59 -2.30
CA GLU A 126 6.58 -11.54 -1.35
C GLU A 126 7.93 -10.91 -1.70
N ASP A 127 8.90 -11.70 -2.17
CA ASP A 127 10.20 -11.15 -2.59
C ASP A 127 10.05 -10.22 -3.80
N VAL A 128 9.19 -10.57 -4.75
CA VAL A 128 8.89 -9.73 -5.91
C VAL A 128 8.10 -8.50 -5.48
N PHE A 129 7.13 -8.66 -4.57
CA PHE A 129 6.33 -7.55 -4.07
C PHE A 129 7.16 -6.55 -3.26
N ARG A 130 8.11 -7.01 -2.43
CA ARG A 130 9.00 -6.14 -1.66
C ARG A 130 9.72 -5.10 -2.52
N ASP A 131 10.07 -5.46 -3.75
CA ASP A 131 10.77 -4.58 -4.69
C ASP A 131 9.85 -3.71 -5.54
N THR A 132 8.62 -4.14 -5.80
CA THR A 132 7.61 -3.35 -6.52
C THR A 132 6.80 -2.44 -5.58
N LYS A 133 6.70 -2.78 -4.28
CA LYS A 133 5.95 -2.07 -3.25
C LYS A 133 6.27 -0.57 -3.18
N PRO A 134 7.54 -0.11 -3.24
CA PRO A 134 7.84 1.32 -3.26
C PRO A 134 7.24 2.05 -4.47
N LEU A 135 7.21 1.40 -5.64
CA LEU A 135 6.53 1.94 -6.82
C LEU A 135 5.03 1.97 -6.58
N VAL A 136 4.41 0.86 -6.15
CA VAL A 136 2.98 0.78 -5.84
C VAL A 136 2.55 1.91 -4.89
N ARG A 137 3.29 2.14 -3.81
CA ARG A 137 2.97 3.19 -2.82
C ARG A 137 3.05 4.61 -3.38
N SER A 138 3.78 4.83 -4.47
CA SER A 138 3.92 6.17 -5.08
C SER A 138 2.59 6.69 -5.65
N VAL A 139 1.62 5.80 -5.93
CA VAL A 139 0.27 6.21 -6.33
C VAL A 139 -0.46 7.00 -5.24
N MET A 140 -0.17 6.71 -3.97
CA MET A 140 -0.75 7.42 -2.82
C MET A 140 -0.20 8.85 -2.68
N ASP A 141 0.89 9.15 -3.38
CA ASP A 141 1.54 10.46 -3.41
C ASP A 141 1.28 11.20 -4.74
N GLY A 142 0.41 10.66 -5.61
CA GLY A 142 -0.06 11.31 -6.83
C GLY A 142 0.69 10.93 -8.11
N TYR A 143 1.47 9.84 -8.09
CA TYR A 143 2.19 9.36 -9.28
C TYR A 143 1.42 8.26 -10.01
N ASN A 144 1.56 8.24 -11.34
CA ASN A 144 1.04 7.15 -12.16
C ASN A 144 2.06 6.01 -12.20
N VAL A 145 1.61 4.79 -11.96
CA VAL A 145 2.45 3.59 -11.92
C VAL A 145 1.84 2.52 -12.81
N CYS A 146 2.68 1.89 -13.63
CA CYS A 146 2.30 0.76 -14.48
C CYS A 146 3.21 -0.43 -14.16
N ILE A 147 2.60 -1.57 -13.86
CA ILE A 147 3.29 -2.85 -13.67
C ILE A 147 2.64 -3.84 -14.63
N PHE A 148 3.44 -4.42 -15.53
CA PHE A 148 2.99 -5.44 -16.45
C PHE A 148 3.99 -6.61 -16.47
N ALA A 149 3.47 -7.82 -16.69
CA ALA A 149 4.28 -9.02 -16.84
C ALA A 149 4.40 -9.38 -18.32
N TYR A 150 5.63 -9.63 -18.78
CA TYR A 150 5.92 -9.99 -20.17
C TYR A 150 6.63 -11.34 -20.27
N GLY A 151 6.39 -12.08 -21.35
CA GLY A 151 6.98 -13.39 -21.63
C GLY A 151 6.05 -14.31 -22.40
N GLN A 152 6.55 -15.48 -22.80
CA GLN A 152 5.77 -16.49 -23.53
C GLN A 152 4.64 -17.11 -22.68
N THR A 153 3.70 -17.80 -23.31
CA THR A 153 2.70 -18.62 -22.60
C THR A 153 3.40 -19.67 -21.72
N GLY A 154 2.94 -19.84 -20.48
CA GLY A 154 3.55 -20.74 -19.50
C GLY A 154 4.81 -20.20 -18.79
N SER A 155 5.23 -18.96 -19.05
CA SER A 155 6.41 -18.36 -18.38
C SER A 155 6.15 -17.89 -16.93
N GLY A 156 4.89 -17.87 -16.48
CA GLY A 156 4.54 -17.42 -15.12
C GLY A 156 4.00 -15.99 -15.01
N LYS A 157 3.57 -15.36 -16.12
CA LYS A 157 2.92 -14.03 -16.10
C LYS A 157 1.72 -13.95 -15.14
N THR A 158 0.73 -14.83 -15.36
CA THR A 158 -0.48 -14.91 -14.52
C THR A 158 -0.15 -15.28 -13.08
N TYR A 159 0.77 -16.23 -12.88
CA TYR A 159 1.25 -16.61 -11.55
C TYR A 159 1.88 -15.42 -10.81
N THR A 160 2.65 -14.59 -11.50
CA THR A 160 3.24 -13.38 -10.90
C THR A 160 2.17 -12.36 -10.56
N MET A 161 1.30 -12.02 -11.52
CA MET A 161 0.34 -10.93 -11.34
C MET A 161 -0.83 -11.29 -10.42
N SER A 162 -1.42 -12.48 -10.56
CA SER A 162 -2.64 -12.91 -9.85
C SER A 162 -2.42 -14.03 -8.84
N GLY A 163 -1.23 -14.64 -8.82
CA GLY A 163 -0.93 -15.78 -7.97
C GLY A 163 -1.42 -17.13 -8.53
N PRO A 164 -1.16 -18.24 -7.82
CA PRO A 164 -1.63 -19.59 -8.18
C PRO A 164 -3.15 -19.82 -8.12
N GLY A 165 -3.94 -18.86 -7.60
CA GLY A 165 -5.41 -18.93 -7.65
C GLY A 165 -6.08 -19.61 -6.45
N GLY A 166 -5.54 -19.46 -5.25
CA GLY A 166 -6.18 -19.91 -4.02
C GLY A 166 -6.54 -18.75 -3.07
N ASP A 167 -7.36 -19.06 -2.06
CA ASP A 167 -7.92 -18.08 -1.12
C ASP A 167 -6.94 -17.70 0.00
N SER A 168 -5.75 -18.30 0.05
CA SER A 168 -4.78 -18.00 1.08
C SER A 168 -3.94 -16.77 0.74
N THR A 169 -3.61 -15.96 1.74
CA THR A 169 -2.74 -14.78 1.56
C THR A 169 -1.35 -15.12 1.02
N LYS A 170 -0.89 -16.37 1.23
CA LYS A 170 0.38 -16.88 0.69
C LYS A 170 0.34 -17.11 -0.81
N GLU A 171 -0.84 -17.16 -1.39
CA GLU A 171 -1.09 -17.39 -2.82
C GLU A 171 -1.39 -16.10 -3.57
N PHE A 172 -1.26 -14.93 -2.93
CA PHE A 172 -1.51 -13.67 -3.60
C PHE A 172 -0.45 -13.31 -4.65
N GLY A 173 -0.95 -12.81 -5.76
CA GLY A 173 -0.25 -12.10 -6.81
C GLY A 173 0.14 -10.67 -6.42
N ILE A 174 0.93 -10.05 -7.28
CA ILE A 174 1.28 -8.63 -7.14
C ILE A 174 0.03 -7.73 -7.12
N ASN A 175 -1.03 -8.08 -7.84
CA ASN A 175 -2.26 -7.28 -7.87
C ASN A 175 -2.97 -7.23 -6.49
N GLN A 176 -3.16 -8.38 -5.83
CA GLN A 176 -3.83 -8.46 -4.54
C GLN A 176 -2.94 -7.92 -3.43
N LEU A 177 -1.63 -8.22 -3.45
CA LEU A 177 -0.67 -7.65 -2.50
C LEU A 177 -0.62 -6.11 -2.59
N ALA A 178 -0.62 -5.56 -3.81
CA ALA A 178 -0.67 -4.12 -4.03
C ALA A 178 -1.94 -3.49 -3.47
N LEU A 179 -3.11 -4.04 -3.82
CA LEU A 179 -4.39 -3.51 -3.33
C LEU A 179 -4.47 -3.57 -1.80
N ASN A 180 -4.08 -4.68 -1.19
CA ASN A 180 -4.07 -4.83 0.27
C ASN A 180 -3.16 -3.79 0.93
N ASP A 181 -1.95 -3.58 0.41
CA ASP A 181 -1.03 -2.56 0.95
C ASP A 181 -1.60 -1.14 0.81
N LEU A 182 -2.28 -0.83 -0.30
CA LEU A 182 -2.92 0.47 -0.50
C LEU A 182 -4.09 0.70 0.47
N PHE A 183 -4.93 -0.31 0.70
CA PHE A 183 -6.02 -0.22 1.69
C PHE A 183 -5.49 -0.06 3.11
N LEU A 184 -4.45 -0.82 3.49
CA LEU A 184 -3.81 -0.69 4.80
C LEU A 184 -3.23 0.73 4.99
N LEU A 185 -2.49 1.24 4.01
CA LEU A 185 -1.96 2.60 4.06
C LEU A 185 -3.04 3.67 4.10
N SER A 186 -4.15 3.45 3.41
CA SER A 186 -5.29 4.35 3.45
C SER A 186 -5.89 4.42 4.86
N ASP A 187 -6.02 3.29 5.56
CA ASP A 187 -6.53 3.27 6.93
C ASP A 187 -5.51 3.87 7.93
N GLU A 188 -4.22 3.57 7.77
CA GLU A 188 -3.15 4.14 8.59
C GLU A 188 -3.08 5.67 8.50
N ARG A 189 -3.46 6.25 7.35
CA ARG A 189 -3.35 7.69 7.07
C ARG A 189 -4.70 8.43 7.16
N LYS A 190 -5.78 7.77 7.58
CA LYS A 190 -7.15 8.31 7.51
C LYS A 190 -7.36 9.62 8.28
N ASP A 191 -6.62 9.83 9.37
CA ASP A 191 -6.71 11.04 10.20
C ASP A 191 -6.03 12.26 9.54
N ILE A 192 -5.24 12.03 8.49
CA ILE A 192 -4.43 13.04 7.81
C ILE A 192 -4.96 13.28 6.40
N MET A 193 -5.39 12.22 5.71
CA MET A 193 -5.76 12.25 4.31
C MET A 193 -6.90 11.27 4.02
N SER A 194 -7.90 11.75 3.27
CA SER A 194 -9.00 10.92 2.77
C SER A 194 -8.66 10.40 1.37
N TYR A 195 -8.77 9.08 1.18
CA TYR A 195 -8.55 8.41 -0.09
C TYR A 195 -9.85 7.85 -0.64
N LYS A 196 -10.03 7.94 -1.97
CA LYS A 196 -11.08 7.22 -2.71
C LYS A 196 -10.41 6.30 -3.71
N ILE A 197 -10.66 5.00 -3.58
CA ILE A 197 -10.05 3.97 -4.42
C ILE A 197 -11.14 3.45 -5.37
N HIS A 198 -10.86 3.53 -6.68
CA HIS A 198 -11.70 2.99 -7.74
C HIS A 198 -10.94 1.89 -8.46
N VAL A 199 -11.62 0.80 -8.83
CA VAL A 199 -11.03 -0.35 -9.51
C VAL A 199 -11.80 -0.59 -10.82
N GLN A 200 -11.05 -0.85 -11.88
CA GLN A 200 -11.57 -1.29 -13.18
C GLN A 200 -10.75 -2.49 -13.63
N MET A 201 -11.42 -3.53 -14.16
CA MET A 201 -10.75 -4.71 -14.70
C MET A 201 -11.20 -4.91 -16.15
N VAL A 202 -10.23 -4.91 -17.06
CA VAL A 202 -10.50 -4.87 -18.50
C VAL A 202 -9.62 -5.88 -19.23
N GLU A 203 -10.19 -6.58 -20.19
CA GLU A 203 -9.48 -7.41 -21.15
C GLU A 203 -9.33 -6.67 -22.48
N ILE A 204 -8.13 -6.72 -23.08
CA ILE A 204 -7.90 -6.29 -24.45
C ILE A 204 -7.57 -7.53 -25.27
N TYR A 205 -8.43 -7.87 -26.22
CA TYR A 205 -8.25 -9.00 -27.12
C TYR A 205 -8.56 -8.61 -28.55
N ASN A 206 -7.58 -8.73 -29.44
CA ASN A 206 -7.70 -8.36 -30.86
C ASN A 206 -8.24 -6.92 -31.06
N GLU A 207 -7.61 -5.95 -30.39
CA GLU A 207 -8.03 -4.53 -30.37
C GLU A 207 -9.48 -4.30 -29.91
N GLN A 208 -10.09 -5.26 -29.22
CA GLN A 208 -11.40 -5.13 -28.59
C GLN A 208 -11.25 -5.07 -27.08
N ILE A 209 -11.93 -4.09 -26.48
CA ILE A 209 -11.92 -3.84 -25.03
C ILE A 209 -13.16 -4.49 -24.42
N ARG A 210 -12.98 -5.29 -23.37
CA ARG A 210 -14.06 -5.94 -22.62
C ARG A 210 -13.96 -5.61 -21.13
N ASP A 211 -15.02 -5.10 -20.55
CA ASP A 211 -15.16 -4.94 -19.10
C ASP A 211 -15.38 -6.31 -18.45
N LEU A 212 -14.52 -6.67 -17.50
CA LEU A 212 -14.58 -7.94 -16.77
C LEU A 212 -15.40 -7.85 -15.48
N LEU A 213 -15.87 -6.66 -15.11
CA LEU A 213 -16.71 -6.41 -13.93
C LEU A 213 -18.17 -6.06 -14.28
N ALA A 214 -18.53 -6.05 -15.56
CA ALA A 214 -19.90 -5.75 -15.98
C ALA A 214 -20.86 -6.88 -15.54
N ASP A 215 -22.02 -6.48 -14.98
CA ASP A 215 -23.06 -7.41 -14.52
C ASP A 215 -23.72 -8.17 -15.68
N ASP A 216 -23.79 -7.56 -16.87
CA ASP A 216 -24.34 -8.16 -18.08
C ASP A 216 -23.23 -8.53 -19.07
N PRO A 217 -23.03 -9.83 -19.35
CA PRO A 217 -22.06 -10.31 -20.34
C PRO A 217 -22.21 -9.69 -21.74
N LEU A 218 -23.43 -9.25 -22.10
CA LEU A 218 -23.75 -8.64 -23.40
C LEU A 218 -23.31 -7.17 -23.49
N LEU A 219 -23.10 -6.50 -22.35
CA LEU A 219 -22.68 -5.09 -22.26
C LEU A 219 -21.18 -4.92 -21.98
N THR A 220 -20.42 -6.01 -22.06
CA THR A 220 -18.97 -6.02 -21.75
C THR A 220 -18.13 -5.26 -22.77
N LYS A 221 -18.57 -5.12 -24.03
CA LYS A 221 -17.74 -4.53 -25.11
C LYS A 221 -17.76 -2.99 -25.10
N TYR A 222 -16.58 -2.39 -25.08
CA TYR A 222 -16.37 -0.95 -25.24
C TYR A 222 -16.23 -0.54 -26.73
N PRO A 223 -16.71 0.65 -27.14
CA PRO A 223 -17.54 1.57 -26.37
C PRO A 223 -18.94 0.96 -26.25
N PHE A 224 -19.61 1.17 -25.10
CA PHE A 224 -21.04 0.93 -25.00
C PHE A 224 -21.68 1.46 -26.29
N ILE A 225 -22.53 0.68 -26.96
CA ILE A 225 -23.34 1.25 -28.03
C ILE A 225 -24.22 2.29 -27.34
N VAL A 226 -23.74 3.54 -27.29
CA VAL A 226 -24.52 4.65 -26.80
C VAL A 226 -25.48 4.96 -27.94
N ILE A 227 -26.62 4.26 -27.95
CA ILE A 227 -27.80 4.78 -28.62
C ILE A 227 -28.24 5.96 -27.75
N PHE A 228 -27.72 7.15 -28.06
CA PHE A 228 -28.34 8.37 -27.56
C PHE A 228 -29.74 8.45 -28.17
N PRO A 229 -30.80 8.70 -27.37
CA PRO A 229 -32.10 9.10 -27.91
C PRO A 229 -32.02 10.45 -28.64
#